data_AF-A0A8H8SNC9-F1
#
_entry.id   AF-A0A8H8SNC9-F1
#
_cell.length_a   1.000
_cell.length_b   1.000
_cell.length_c   1.000
_cell.angle_alpha   90.00
_cell.angle_beta   90.00
_cell.angle_gamma   90.00
#
_symmetry.space_group_name_H-M   'P 1'
#
loop_
_entity.id
_entity.type
_entity.pdbx_description
1 polymer ?
#
loop_
_entity_poly.entity_id
_entity_poly.type
_entity_poly.pdbx_seq_one_letter_code
_entity_poly.pdbx_strand_id
1 'polypeptide(L)'
;MDLNVYYNPKRWIQWDDFEHLLDMAPDNRPLFPSLRSVTISIGGTNTISVCPLIRVFSSPHLEYFQVFPDSLCYPILPIADTLEALEVLRKHSEARMSGEPGGYNLQRLSIYPEGLLLTDRLDFLRSLSPILTHLQHLSISQWCLHQGMLQDLASAHLKHLVITGRFAADVASLGLPNLVIPDGSYATLRVLELKAVPLPDACQIQSVPHLLHAVKSLRVAAQPVVDLEATDWVDYSSLSRSVSEASNLEKLVLVAWQGEDDNPLLWVG
;
A
#
# COMPACT_ATOMS: atom_id res chain seq x y z
N MET A 1 -17.47 -15.25 3.83
CA MET A 1 -18.15 -14.67 2.66
C MET A 1 -17.19 -13.68 2.05
N ASP A 2 -17.04 -13.73 0.73
CA ASP A 2 -16.16 -12.84 -0.03
C ASP A 2 -17.03 -11.93 -0.89
N LEU A 3 -16.78 -10.62 -0.84
CA LEU A 3 -17.52 -9.62 -1.58
C LEU A 3 -16.58 -8.90 -2.55
N ASN A 4 -16.89 -8.98 -3.84
CA ASN A 4 -16.23 -8.19 -4.86
C ASN A 4 -17.17 -7.04 -5.26
N VAL A 5 -16.72 -5.82 -5.03
CA VAL A 5 -17.43 -4.59 -5.34
C VAL A 5 -16.73 -3.94 -6.54
N TYR A 6 -17.49 -3.56 -7.57
CA TYR A 6 -16.96 -2.78 -8.68
C TYR A 6 -17.47 -1.34 -8.54
N TYR A 7 -16.56 -0.40 -8.31
CA TYR A 7 -16.84 1.03 -8.24
C TYR A 7 -16.47 1.67 -9.58
N ASN A 8 -17.47 2.05 -10.37
CA ASN A 8 -17.24 2.81 -11.60
C ASN A 8 -18.10 4.08 -11.58
N PRO A 9 -17.48 5.28 -11.54
CA PRO A 9 -18.16 6.57 -11.46
C PRO A 9 -18.91 6.91 -12.77
N LYS A 10 -18.64 6.18 -13.87
CA LYS A 10 -19.25 6.37 -15.20
C LYS A 10 -20.18 5.20 -15.61
N ARG A 11 -20.16 4.06 -14.91
CA ARG A 11 -21.02 2.90 -15.18
C ARG A 11 -21.45 2.23 -13.88
N TRP A 12 -22.62 2.62 -13.39
CA TRP A 12 -23.63 1.76 -12.76
C TRP A 12 -23.14 0.51 -11.97
N ILE A 13 -22.29 0.71 -10.98
CA ILE A 13 -22.71 0.29 -9.64
C ILE A 13 -22.81 1.58 -8.84
N GLN A 14 -23.81 2.40 -9.19
CA GLN A 14 -24.55 3.06 -8.13
C GLN A 14 -25.03 1.89 -7.28
N TRP A 15 -24.44 1.72 -6.10
CA TRP A 15 -25.24 1.24 -5.00
C TRP A 15 -26.27 2.37 -4.81
N ASP A 16 -27.31 2.38 -5.65
CA ASP A 16 -28.54 3.10 -5.37
C ASP A 16 -28.87 2.66 -3.95
N ASP A 17 -28.78 3.58 -2.99
CA ASP A 17 -28.91 3.33 -1.54
C ASP A 17 -27.61 3.10 -0.74
N PHE A 18 -26.39 3.40 -1.24
CA PHE A 18 -25.18 3.38 -0.39
C PHE A 18 -25.28 4.34 0.79
N GLU A 19 -25.85 5.52 0.57
CA GLU A 19 -26.16 6.47 1.64
C GLU A 19 -27.12 5.83 2.66
N HIS A 20 -28.12 5.08 2.20
CA HIS A 20 -28.99 4.33 3.10
C HIS A 20 -28.28 3.17 3.81
N LEU A 21 -27.28 2.52 3.20
CA LEU A 21 -26.45 1.55 3.91
C LEU A 21 -25.61 2.22 5.00
N LEU A 22 -25.10 3.43 4.75
CA LEU A 22 -24.45 4.23 5.80
C LEU A 22 -25.42 4.56 6.93
N ASP A 23 -26.66 4.92 6.59
CA ASP A 23 -27.74 5.17 7.57
C ASP A 23 -28.19 3.90 8.30
N MET A 24 -28.07 2.72 7.67
CA MET A 24 -28.40 1.41 8.24
C MET A 24 -27.28 0.81 9.09
N ALA A 25 -26.10 1.43 9.13
CA ALA A 25 -25.01 1.08 10.03
C ALA A 25 -24.89 2.05 11.25
N PRO A 26 -25.98 2.44 11.95
CA PRO A 26 -25.84 3.25 13.13
C PRO A 26 -25.11 2.43 14.21
N ASP A 27 -24.25 3.10 14.97
CA ASP A 27 -23.49 2.54 16.09
C ASP A 27 -22.44 1.46 15.73
N ASN A 28 -21.85 1.51 14.53
CA ASN A 28 -20.80 0.58 14.08
C ASN A 28 -21.22 -0.91 14.12
N ARG A 29 -22.53 -1.19 14.01
CA ARG A 29 -22.98 -2.58 13.90
C ARG A 29 -22.63 -3.11 12.52
N PRO A 30 -21.97 -4.28 12.42
CA PRO A 30 -21.55 -4.82 11.14
C PRO A 30 -22.80 -5.22 10.33
N LEU A 31 -23.01 -4.56 9.19
CA LEU A 31 -24.06 -4.93 8.23
C LEU A 31 -23.82 -6.32 7.65
N PHE A 32 -22.55 -6.72 7.57
CA PHE A 32 -22.11 -8.01 7.07
C PHE A 32 -21.27 -8.73 8.14
N PRO A 33 -21.90 -9.30 9.19
CA PRO A 33 -21.20 -9.85 10.35
C PRO A 33 -20.33 -11.07 10.02
N SER A 34 -20.53 -11.73 8.87
CA SER A 34 -19.76 -12.90 8.41
C SER A 34 -18.81 -12.60 7.24
N LEU A 35 -18.62 -11.32 6.91
CA LEU A 35 -17.74 -10.88 5.85
C LEU A 35 -16.28 -11.12 6.23
N ARG A 36 -15.52 -11.72 5.32
CA ARG A 36 -14.09 -12.03 5.52
C ARG A 36 -13.18 -11.31 4.54
N SER A 37 -13.65 -11.13 3.31
CA SER A 37 -12.89 -10.49 2.26
C SER A 37 -13.71 -9.44 1.55
N VAL A 38 -13.11 -8.28 1.32
CA VAL A 38 -13.66 -7.23 0.47
C VAL A 38 -12.61 -6.79 -0.54
N THR A 39 -12.97 -6.91 -1.80
CA THR A 39 -12.21 -6.35 -2.92
C THR A 39 -13.05 -5.26 -3.56
N ILE A 40 -12.51 -4.06 -3.68
CA ILE A 40 -13.16 -2.91 -4.31
C ILE A 40 -12.36 -2.57 -5.56
N SER A 41 -12.92 -2.86 -6.72
CA SER A 41 -12.29 -2.63 -8.02
C SER A 41 -12.77 -1.29 -8.58
N ILE A 42 -11.88 -0.39 -8.97
CA ILE A 42 -12.21 1.00 -9.32
C ILE A 42 -11.97 1.22 -10.81
N GLY A 43 -13.04 1.42 -11.56
CA GLY A 43 -12.95 1.70 -12.99
C GLY A 43 -13.27 3.16 -13.29
N GLY A 44 -12.35 3.94 -13.86
CA GLY A 44 -12.68 5.21 -14.52
C GLY A 44 -12.72 6.50 -13.67
N THR A 45 -12.49 6.46 -12.36
CA THR A 45 -12.12 7.63 -11.54
C THR A 45 -10.73 7.47 -10.95
N ASN A 46 -10.07 8.60 -10.74
CA ASN A 46 -8.78 8.65 -10.06
C ASN A 46 -8.92 8.82 -8.54
N THR A 47 -10.14 8.95 -7.98
CA THR A 47 -10.35 9.20 -6.54
C THR A 47 -11.54 8.41 -6.01
N ILE A 48 -11.43 7.92 -4.77
CA ILE A 48 -12.50 7.23 -4.04
C ILE A 48 -12.45 7.60 -2.55
N SER A 49 -13.62 7.68 -1.92
CA SER A 49 -13.75 7.74 -0.46
C SER A 49 -13.86 6.32 0.10
N VAL A 50 -12.85 5.89 0.83
CA VAL A 50 -12.71 4.55 1.41
C VAL A 50 -13.29 4.44 2.83
N CYS A 51 -13.34 5.53 3.60
CA CYS A 51 -13.86 5.48 4.98
C CYS A 51 -15.32 4.99 5.06
N PRO A 52 -16.27 5.51 4.26
CA PRO A 52 -17.63 5.01 4.24
C PRO A 52 -17.71 3.51 3.92
N LEU A 53 -16.88 3.04 2.99
CA LEU A 53 -16.82 1.63 2.58
C LEU A 53 -16.32 0.75 3.72
N ILE A 54 -15.25 1.18 4.41
CA ILE A 54 -14.72 0.45 5.57
C ILE A 54 -15.76 0.38 6.70
N ARG A 55 -16.54 1.44 6.94
CA ARG A 55 -17.60 1.42 7.97
C ARG A 55 -18.72 0.44 7.63
N VAL A 56 -19.17 0.42 6.37
CA VAL A 56 -20.22 -0.50 5.89
C VAL A 56 -19.77 -1.95 5.93
N PHE A 57 -18.55 -2.21 5.47
CA PHE A 57 -17.97 -3.56 5.40
C PHE A 57 -17.18 -3.96 6.65
N SER A 58 -17.29 -3.14 7.70
CA SER A 58 -16.71 -3.38 9.01
C SER A 58 -17.27 -4.71 9.53
N SER A 59 -16.40 -5.66 9.88
CA SER A 59 -16.82 -7.00 10.31
C SER A 59 -15.77 -7.63 11.23
N PRO A 60 -16.17 -8.24 12.36
CA PRO A 60 -15.22 -8.89 13.29
C PRO A 60 -14.39 -9.98 12.61
N HIS A 61 -14.86 -10.52 11.49
CA HIS A 61 -14.18 -11.57 10.72
C HIS A 61 -13.45 -11.04 9.49
N LEU A 62 -13.36 -9.72 9.31
CA LEU A 62 -12.67 -9.13 8.17
C LEU A 62 -11.17 -9.46 8.23
N GLU A 63 -10.71 -10.20 7.22
CA GLU A 63 -9.33 -10.64 7.03
C GLU A 63 -8.66 -9.87 5.90
N TYR A 64 -9.41 -9.51 4.85
CA TYR A 64 -8.86 -8.85 3.67
C TYR A 64 -9.69 -7.62 3.30
N PHE A 65 -9.03 -6.46 3.25
CA PHE A 65 -9.59 -5.25 2.71
C PHE A 65 -8.68 -4.71 1.61
N GLN A 66 -9.22 -4.68 0.40
CA GLN A 66 -8.40 -4.54 -0.78
C GLN A 66 -9.07 -3.58 -1.78
N VAL A 67 -8.43 -2.45 -2.06
CA VAL A 67 -8.92 -1.46 -3.05
C VAL A 67 -7.98 -1.46 -4.26
N PHE A 68 -8.47 -1.83 -5.43
CA PHE A 68 -7.67 -1.99 -6.65
C PHE A 68 -8.29 -1.21 -7.78
N PRO A 69 -7.49 -0.63 -8.67
CA PRO A 69 -8.02 -0.13 -9.92
C PRO A 69 -8.32 -1.28 -10.90
N ASP A 70 -9.34 -1.09 -11.74
CA ASP A 70 -9.58 -1.92 -12.93
C ASP A 70 -8.61 -1.56 -14.08
N SER A 71 -7.84 -0.48 -13.93
CA SER A 71 -6.80 -0.02 -14.87
C SER A 71 -5.41 0.00 -14.23
N LEU A 72 -4.36 0.35 -14.98
CA LEU A 72 -3.00 0.50 -14.44
C LEU A 72 -2.85 1.65 -13.40
N CYS A 73 -3.91 2.43 -13.15
CA CYS A 73 -3.87 3.62 -12.31
C CYS A 73 -4.60 3.39 -10.98
N TYR A 74 -3.86 3.24 -9.87
CA TYR A 74 -4.41 3.10 -8.52
C TYR A 74 -5.28 4.30 -8.11
N PRO A 75 -6.32 4.11 -7.29
CA PRO A 75 -7.13 5.22 -6.80
C PRO A 75 -6.31 6.13 -5.88
N ILE A 76 -6.43 7.44 -6.06
CA ILE A 76 -5.98 8.43 -5.08
C ILE A 76 -7.00 8.42 -3.93
N LEU A 77 -6.54 8.12 -2.72
CA LEU A 77 -7.37 8.27 -1.53
C LEU A 77 -7.12 9.65 -0.92
N PRO A 78 -8.16 10.48 -0.70
CA PRO A 78 -7.99 11.69 0.09
C PRO A 78 -7.45 11.35 1.48
N ILE A 79 -6.49 12.12 1.98
CA ILE A 79 -5.82 11.79 3.24
C ILE A 79 -6.77 11.83 4.43
N ALA A 80 -7.64 12.83 4.53
CA ALA A 80 -8.61 12.92 5.63
C ALA A 80 -9.51 11.67 5.70
N ASP A 81 -10.01 11.24 4.55
CA ASP A 81 -10.80 10.02 4.41
C ASP A 81 -9.97 8.76 4.75
N THR A 82 -8.70 8.71 4.36
CA THR A 82 -7.78 7.61 4.70
C THR A 82 -7.51 7.53 6.21
N LEU A 83 -7.32 8.66 6.88
CA LEU A 83 -7.09 8.70 8.33
C LEU A 83 -8.33 8.24 9.10
N GLU A 84 -9.53 8.68 8.69
CA GLU A 84 -10.76 8.20 9.31
C GLU A 84 -10.96 6.69 9.10
N ALA A 85 -10.67 6.19 7.90
CA ALA A 85 -10.68 4.77 7.60
C ALA A 85 -9.72 3.97 8.49
N LEU A 86 -8.48 4.44 8.62
CA LEU A 86 -7.49 3.83 9.48
C LEU A 86 -7.89 3.87 10.95
N GLU A 87 -8.52 4.95 11.40
CA GLU A 87 -9.00 5.07 12.78
C GLU A 87 -10.07 4.02 13.11
N VAL A 88 -10.97 3.72 12.17
CA VAL A 88 -11.93 2.62 12.32
C VAL A 88 -11.17 1.30 12.45
N LEU A 89 -10.27 1.00 11.51
CA LEU A 89 -9.48 -0.24 11.54
C LEU A 89 -8.62 -0.37 12.80
N ARG A 90 -8.04 0.73 13.27
CA ARG A 90 -7.21 0.81 14.48
C ARG A 90 -8.00 0.41 15.72
N LYS A 91 -9.18 1.01 15.93
CA LYS A 91 -10.06 0.67 17.06
C LYS A 91 -10.36 -0.83 17.11
N HIS A 92 -10.59 -1.44 15.96
CA HIS A 92 -10.83 -2.87 15.88
C HIS A 92 -9.56 -3.72 16.07
N SER A 93 -8.40 -3.25 15.64
CA SER A 93 -7.12 -3.91 15.95
C SER A 93 -6.86 -3.89 17.46
N GLU A 94 -7.09 -2.76 18.11
CA GLU A 94 -6.91 -2.59 19.56
C GLU A 94 -7.88 -3.43 20.37
N ALA A 95 -9.16 -3.46 19.99
CA ALA A 95 -10.16 -4.33 20.61
C ALA A 95 -9.74 -5.82 20.57
N ARG A 96 -9.08 -6.26 19.48
CA ARG A 96 -8.53 -7.62 19.41
C ARG A 96 -7.39 -7.83 20.41
N MET A 97 -6.46 -6.88 20.49
CA MET A 97 -5.32 -6.97 21.40
C MET A 97 -5.73 -6.96 22.87
N SER A 98 -6.80 -6.24 23.22
CA SER A 98 -7.36 -6.21 24.58
C SER A 98 -8.27 -7.40 24.92
N GLY A 99 -8.58 -8.27 23.94
CA GLY A 99 -9.51 -9.40 24.12
C GLY A 99 -10.98 -8.98 24.17
N GLU A 100 -11.28 -7.74 23.76
CA GLU A 100 -12.65 -7.25 23.66
C GLU A 100 -13.38 -7.90 22.46
N PRO A 101 -14.68 -8.20 22.61
CA PRO A 101 -15.48 -8.69 21.50
C PRO A 101 -15.57 -7.63 20.38
N GLY A 102 -15.33 -8.05 19.14
CA GLY A 102 -15.43 -7.16 17.96
C GLY A 102 -14.10 -6.78 17.29
N GLY A 103 -12.98 -7.31 17.76
CA GLY A 103 -11.68 -7.08 17.13
C GLY A 103 -11.47 -7.78 15.78
N TYR A 104 -10.73 -7.15 14.86
CA TYR A 104 -10.52 -7.65 13.49
C TYR A 104 -9.26 -8.51 13.37
N ASN A 105 -9.33 -9.53 12.51
CA ASN A 105 -8.14 -10.27 12.08
C ASN A 105 -7.65 -9.83 10.71
N LEU A 106 -7.45 -8.52 10.53
CA LEU A 106 -7.03 -7.98 9.24
C LEU A 106 -5.60 -8.46 8.91
N GLN A 107 -5.48 -9.23 7.84
CA GLN A 107 -4.21 -9.80 7.34
C GLN A 107 -3.73 -9.11 6.06
N ARG A 108 -4.64 -8.48 5.31
CA ARG A 108 -4.31 -7.72 4.10
C ARG A 108 -5.00 -6.37 4.10
N LEU A 109 -4.21 -5.33 3.84
CA LEU A 109 -4.68 -3.96 3.70
C LEU A 109 -4.06 -3.32 2.46
N SER A 110 -4.88 -2.61 1.69
CA SER A 110 -4.43 -1.79 0.56
C SER A 110 -5.02 -0.38 0.65
N ILE A 111 -4.16 0.63 0.82
CA ILE A 111 -4.53 2.05 0.96
C ILE A 111 -3.50 2.93 0.27
N TYR A 112 -3.92 3.88 -0.55
CA TYR A 112 -3.02 4.66 -1.41
C TYR A 112 -3.26 6.18 -1.29
N PRO A 113 -2.98 6.78 -0.12
CA PRO A 113 -3.04 8.24 -0.02
C PRO A 113 -1.85 8.85 -0.77
N GLU A 114 -2.10 9.90 -1.55
CA GLU A 114 -1.06 10.68 -2.26
C GLU A 114 -1.13 12.14 -1.79
N GLY A 115 -0.06 12.92 -2.00
CA GLY A 115 -0.05 14.35 -1.66
C GLY A 115 0.23 14.68 -0.19
N LEU A 116 0.81 13.75 0.59
CA LEU A 116 0.98 13.87 2.03
C LEU A 116 2.01 14.93 2.45
N LEU A 117 1.56 15.87 3.29
CA LEU A 117 2.44 16.74 4.08
C LEU A 117 3.09 15.96 5.23
N LEU A 118 4.15 16.50 5.83
CA LEU A 118 4.86 15.82 6.92
C LEU A 118 3.96 15.49 8.12
N THR A 119 3.08 16.42 8.50
CA THR A 119 2.10 16.22 9.58
C THR A 119 1.17 15.04 9.29
N ASP A 120 0.70 14.95 8.06
CA ASP A 120 -0.20 13.89 7.61
C ASP A 120 0.47 12.52 7.68
N ARG A 121 1.78 12.45 7.38
CA ARG A 121 2.54 11.20 7.47
C ARG A 121 2.66 10.69 8.91
N LEU A 122 2.84 11.60 9.88
CA LEU A 122 2.92 11.24 11.29
C LEU A 122 1.57 10.75 11.84
N ASP A 123 0.47 11.40 11.46
CA ASP A 123 -0.87 10.96 11.84
C ASP A 123 -1.22 9.63 11.16
N PHE A 124 -0.86 9.47 9.89
CA PHE A 124 -0.99 8.22 9.16
C PHE A 124 -0.23 7.08 9.83
N LEU A 125 1.02 7.32 10.21
CA LEU A 125 1.84 6.34 10.95
C LEU A 125 1.12 5.95 12.25
N ARG A 126 0.74 6.93 13.08
CA ARG A 126 0.06 6.68 14.37
C ARG A 126 -1.19 5.82 14.21
N SER A 127 -1.96 6.04 13.15
CA SER A 127 -3.16 5.25 12.87
C SER A 127 -2.86 3.86 12.30
N LEU A 128 -1.79 3.71 11.52
CA LEU A 128 -1.42 2.46 10.87
C LEU A 128 -0.64 1.49 11.79
N SER A 129 0.22 1.99 12.69
CA SER A 129 1.11 1.15 13.53
C SER A 129 0.37 0.04 14.28
N PRO A 130 -0.79 0.29 14.95
CA PRO A 130 -1.51 -0.76 15.67
C PRO A 130 -2.12 -1.82 14.76
N ILE A 131 -2.28 -1.53 13.47
CA ILE A 131 -2.81 -2.46 12.46
C ILE A 131 -1.67 -3.33 11.89
N LEU A 132 -0.47 -2.77 11.74
CA LEU A 132 0.71 -3.47 11.20
C LEU A 132 1.10 -4.73 11.97
N THR A 133 0.81 -4.78 13.28
CA THR A 133 1.13 -5.92 14.16
C THR A 133 0.46 -7.23 13.72
N HIS A 134 -0.61 -7.16 12.93
CA HIS A 134 -1.38 -8.32 12.47
C HIS A 134 -1.37 -8.51 10.96
N LEU A 135 -0.90 -7.50 10.21
CA LEU A 135 -0.86 -7.56 8.77
C LEU A 135 0.23 -8.50 8.26
N GLN A 136 -0.13 -9.29 7.26
CA GLN A 136 0.82 -10.09 6.46
C GLN A 136 1.06 -9.47 5.08
N HIS A 137 0.12 -8.66 4.60
CA HIS A 137 0.17 -8.04 3.29
C HIS A 137 -0.21 -6.57 3.42
N LEU A 138 0.66 -5.69 2.93
CA LEU A 138 0.41 -4.26 2.90
C LEU A 138 0.64 -3.73 1.48
N SER A 139 -0.32 -2.97 0.97
CA SER A 139 -0.14 -2.17 -0.24
C SER A 139 -0.33 -0.71 0.10
N ILE A 140 0.71 0.10 -0.09
CA ILE A 140 0.72 1.51 0.27
C ILE A 140 1.27 2.39 -0.85
N SER A 141 0.91 3.68 -0.77
CA SER A 141 1.53 4.71 -1.59
C SER A 141 2.94 5.05 -1.09
N GLN A 142 3.86 5.34 -2.02
CA GLN A 142 5.22 5.79 -1.71
C GLN A 142 5.25 7.10 -0.92
N TRP A 143 4.20 7.92 -1.05
CA TRP A 143 4.06 9.17 -0.31
C TRP A 143 3.95 8.95 1.20
N CYS A 144 3.59 7.73 1.62
CA CYS A 144 3.53 7.33 3.03
C CYS A 144 4.91 7.01 3.61
N LEU A 145 5.94 6.89 2.77
CA LEU A 145 7.26 6.49 3.24
C LEU A 145 8.00 7.69 3.85
N HIS A 146 8.54 7.44 5.03
CA HIS A 146 9.45 8.32 5.77
C HIS A 146 10.19 7.44 6.78
N GLN A 147 11.18 8.00 7.48
CA GLN A 147 12.01 7.25 8.45
C GLN A 147 11.18 6.44 9.46
N GLY A 148 10.17 7.04 10.09
CA GLY A 148 9.31 6.36 11.06
C GLY A 148 8.51 5.20 10.47
N MET A 149 7.94 5.39 9.26
CA MET A 149 7.25 4.31 8.55
C MET A 149 8.19 3.14 8.24
N LEU A 150 9.42 3.41 7.80
CA LEU A 150 10.40 2.36 7.53
C LEU A 150 10.76 1.57 8.79
N GLN A 151 10.84 2.23 9.95
CA GLN A 151 11.09 1.58 11.23
C GLN A 151 9.92 0.69 11.66
N ASP A 152 8.69 1.14 11.48
CA ASP A 152 7.50 0.33 11.79
C ASP A 152 7.41 -0.88 10.86
N LEU A 153 7.63 -0.70 9.56
CA LEU A 153 7.68 -1.79 8.59
C LEU A 153 8.81 -2.79 8.87
N ALA A 154 9.97 -2.32 9.36
CA ALA A 154 11.10 -3.16 9.74
C ALA A 154 10.75 -4.14 10.88
N SER A 155 9.89 -3.72 11.81
CA SER A 155 9.45 -4.56 12.95
C SER A 155 8.20 -5.39 12.66
N ALA A 156 7.49 -5.12 11.57
CA ALA A 156 6.22 -5.77 11.25
C ALA A 156 6.40 -7.24 10.78
N HIS A 157 5.35 -8.05 10.98
CA HIS A 157 5.27 -9.44 10.51
C HIS A 157 4.76 -9.56 9.07
N LEU A 158 5.11 -8.58 8.23
CA LEU A 158 4.69 -8.52 6.83
C LEU A 158 5.44 -9.55 5.99
N LYS A 159 4.70 -10.34 5.22
CA LYS A 159 5.23 -11.25 4.19
C LYS A 159 5.32 -10.60 2.82
N HIS A 160 4.42 -9.66 2.53
CA HIS A 160 4.31 -9.01 1.24
C HIS A 160 4.10 -7.49 1.43
N LEU A 161 5.01 -6.71 0.85
CA LEU A 161 4.92 -5.26 0.77
C LEU A 161 4.82 -4.82 -0.69
N VAL A 162 3.77 -4.06 -1.01
CA VAL A 162 3.59 -3.41 -2.30
C VAL A 162 3.66 -1.91 -2.09
N ILE A 163 4.62 -1.25 -2.74
CA ILE A 163 4.75 0.20 -2.75
C ILE A 163 4.37 0.69 -4.14
N THR A 164 3.48 1.66 -4.19
CA THR A 164 2.98 2.24 -5.43
C THR A 164 3.23 3.74 -5.46
N GLY A 165 3.60 4.32 -6.58
CA GLY A 165 3.67 5.78 -6.67
C GLY A 165 3.70 6.26 -8.09
N ARG A 166 2.74 7.09 -8.52
CA ARG A 166 2.72 7.63 -9.89
C ARG A 166 3.57 8.87 -10.08
N PHE A 167 3.72 9.64 -9.01
CA PHE A 167 4.38 10.94 -9.03
C PHE A 167 5.56 10.91 -8.09
N ALA A 168 6.67 11.52 -8.50
CA ALA A 168 7.84 11.74 -7.66
C ALA A 168 7.38 12.27 -6.30
N ALA A 169 7.69 11.52 -5.24
CA ALA A 169 7.56 12.05 -3.91
C ALA A 169 8.73 13.01 -3.65
N ASP A 170 8.64 13.88 -2.64
CA ASP A 170 9.83 14.59 -2.17
C ASP A 170 10.80 13.56 -1.56
N VAL A 171 11.72 13.07 -2.38
CA VAL A 171 12.58 11.91 -2.09
C VAL A 171 13.59 12.19 -0.97
N ALA A 172 13.87 13.47 -0.67
CA ALA A 172 14.74 13.86 0.44
C ALA A 172 14.19 13.38 1.82
N SER A 173 12.90 13.03 1.88
CA SER A 173 12.19 12.68 3.12
C SER A 173 12.39 11.25 3.66
N LEU A 174 13.09 10.36 2.93
CA LEU A 174 13.38 9.01 3.47
C LEU A 174 14.48 9.02 4.55
N GLY A 175 15.34 10.04 4.57
CA GLY A 175 16.34 10.23 5.64
C GLY A 175 17.35 9.09 5.76
N LEU A 176 17.61 8.34 4.68
CA LEU A 176 18.43 7.12 4.67
C LEU A 176 19.79 7.22 5.38
N PRO A 177 20.57 8.32 5.27
CA PRO A 177 21.86 8.43 5.97
C PRO A 177 21.77 8.31 7.50
N ASN A 178 20.62 8.65 8.08
CA ASN A 178 20.38 8.62 9.52
C ASN A 178 19.44 7.47 9.94
N LEU A 179 19.04 6.62 8.99
CA LEU A 179 18.09 5.54 9.23
C LEU A 179 18.81 4.36 9.87
N VAL A 180 18.60 4.18 11.18
CA VAL A 180 19.08 3.02 11.91
C VAL A 180 17.97 1.96 11.91
N ILE A 181 18.23 0.84 11.21
CA ILE A 181 17.38 -0.35 11.18
C ILE A 181 18.16 -1.48 11.90
N PRO A 182 17.63 -2.11 12.96
CA PRO A 182 18.31 -3.19 13.66
C PRO A 182 18.51 -4.46 12.81
N ASP A 183 19.51 -5.26 13.16
CA ASP A 183 19.67 -6.60 12.59
C ASP A 183 18.42 -7.47 12.83
N GLY A 184 18.08 -8.31 11.84
CA GLY A 184 16.86 -9.13 11.89
C GLY A 184 15.57 -8.36 11.56
N SER A 185 15.67 -7.07 11.22
CA SER A 185 14.56 -6.32 10.64
C SER A 185 14.07 -6.95 9.33
N TYR A 186 12.78 -6.76 9.04
CA TYR A 186 12.09 -7.34 7.88
C TYR A 186 12.15 -8.88 7.82
N ALA A 187 12.46 -9.59 8.92
CA ALA A 187 12.71 -11.03 8.93
C ALA A 187 11.63 -11.91 8.26
N THR A 188 10.38 -11.45 8.26
CA THR A 188 9.25 -12.19 7.66
C THR A 188 8.92 -11.79 6.23
N LEU A 189 9.50 -10.68 5.73
CA LEU A 189 9.23 -10.17 4.40
C LEU A 189 9.78 -11.13 3.35
N ARG A 190 9.00 -11.41 2.31
CA ARG A 190 9.38 -12.33 1.23
C ARG A 190 9.19 -11.71 -0.15
N VAL A 191 8.19 -10.84 -0.29
CA VAL A 191 7.85 -10.22 -1.57
C VAL A 191 7.84 -8.72 -1.41
N LEU A 192 8.61 -8.03 -2.26
CA LEU A 192 8.58 -6.58 -2.43
C LEU A 192 8.19 -6.27 -3.87
N GLU A 193 7.11 -5.49 -4.03
CA GLU A 193 6.69 -4.99 -5.34
C GLU A 193 6.72 -3.46 -5.36
N LEU A 194 7.46 -2.89 -6.30
CA LEU A 194 7.47 -1.46 -6.60
C LEU A 194 6.68 -1.24 -7.88
N LYS A 195 5.52 -0.59 -7.80
CA LYS A 195 4.58 -0.43 -8.93
C LYS A 195 4.37 1.03 -9.30
N ALA A 196 4.62 1.35 -10.55
CA ALA A 196 4.62 2.70 -11.10
C ALA A 196 5.62 3.67 -10.42
N VAL A 197 6.34 3.25 -9.38
CA VAL A 197 7.27 4.07 -8.59
C VAL A 197 8.32 4.74 -9.50
N PRO A 198 8.54 6.06 -9.39
CA PRO A 198 9.60 6.76 -10.10
C PRO A 198 10.94 6.12 -9.83
N LEU A 199 11.76 5.96 -10.88
CA LEU A 199 13.02 5.24 -10.77
C LEU A 199 13.97 5.73 -9.66
N PRO A 200 14.17 7.04 -9.42
CA PRO A 200 14.97 7.52 -8.30
C PRO A 200 14.44 7.03 -6.93
N ASP A 201 13.12 7.08 -6.73
CA ASP A 201 12.45 6.64 -5.50
C ASP A 201 12.61 5.13 -5.32
N ALA A 202 12.49 4.35 -6.41
CA ALA A 202 12.69 2.92 -6.40
C ALA A 202 14.11 2.54 -5.97
N CYS A 203 15.13 3.26 -6.47
CA CYS A 203 16.53 3.07 -6.06
C CYS A 203 16.73 3.37 -4.58
N GLN A 204 16.10 4.43 -4.06
CA GLN A 204 16.22 4.79 -2.64
C GLN A 204 15.54 3.77 -1.72
N ILE A 205 14.33 3.32 -2.07
CA ILE A 205 13.63 2.26 -1.32
C ILE A 205 14.50 1.00 -1.23
N GLN A 206 15.12 0.62 -2.35
CA GLN A 206 16.03 -0.53 -2.39
C GLN A 206 17.30 -0.34 -1.56
N SER A 207 17.72 0.90 -1.35
CA SER A 207 18.88 1.25 -0.52
C SER A 207 18.56 1.28 0.98
N VAL A 208 17.30 1.02 1.39
CA VAL A 208 16.93 0.89 2.81
C VAL A 208 17.70 -0.29 3.43
N PRO A 209 18.41 -0.08 4.55
CA PRO A 209 19.20 -1.14 5.19
C PRO A 209 18.37 -2.39 5.47
N HIS A 210 18.96 -3.55 5.19
CA HIS A 210 18.38 -4.90 5.38
C HIS A 210 17.14 -5.25 4.53
N LEU A 211 16.45 -4.27 3.93
CA LEU A 211 15.18 -4.51 3.22
C LEU A 211 15.33 -5.51 2.08
N LEU A 212 16.24 -5.26 1.14
CA LEU A 212 16.45 -6.14 -0.01
C LEU A 212 17.00 -7.51 0.40
N HIS A 213 17.85 -7.57 1.41
CA HIS A 213 18.38 -8.84 1.93
C HIS A 213 17.30 -9.71 2.56
N ALA A 214 16.17 -9.15 3.02
CA ALA A 214 15.08 -9.94 3.56
C ALA A 214 14.20 -10.58 2.47
N VAL A 215 14.18 -10.01 1.26
CA VAL A 215 13.22 -10.34 0.21
C VAL A 215 13.69 -11.51 -0.66
N LYS A 216 12.76 -12.40 -1.03
CA LYS A 216 12.98 -13.50 -1.99
C LYS A 216 12.55 -13.17 -3.40
N SER A 217 11.52 -12.35 -3.56
CA SER A 217 10.98 -11.94 -4.85
C SER A 217 10.86 -10.42 -4.91
N LEU A 218 11.60 -9.81 -5.84
CA LEU A 218 11.54 -8.39 -6.13
C LEU A 218 10.89 -8.18 -7.49
N ARG A 219 9.81 -7.39 -7.52
CA ARG A 219 9.21 -6.90 -8.76
C ARG A 219 9.32 -5.39 -8.82
N VAL A 220 9.93 -4.88 -9.89
CA VAL A 220 10.05 -3.45 -10.14
C VAL A 220 9.38 -3.14 -11.47
N ALA A 221 8.27 -2.40 -11.40
CA ALA A 221 7.60 -1.79 -12.53
C ALA A 221 7.72 -0.27 -12.38
N ALA A 222 8.92 0.26 -12.60
CA ALA A 222 9.21 1.67 -12.39
C ALA A 222 8.75 2.51 -13.59
N GLN A 223 8.21 3.71 -13.31
CA GLN A 223 7.94 4.69 -14.36
C GLN A 223 9.19 5.50 -14.67
N PRO A 224 9.54 5.69 -15.96
CA PRO A 224 10.46 6.76 -16.34
C PRO A 224 9.82 8.09 -15.94
N VAL A 225 10.58 8.96 -15.30
CA VAL A 225 10.10 10.31 -14.94
C VAL A 225 9.91 11.08 -16.25
N VAL A 226 8.66 11.49 -16.54
CA VAL A 226 8.25 12.03 -17.85
C VAL A 226 8.86 13.41 -18.17
N ASP A 227 9.53 14.05 -17.20
CA ASP A 227 10.14 15.38 -17.34
C ASP A 227 11.65 15.41 -17.06
N LEU A 228 12.37 14.34 -17.40
CA LEU A 228 13.83 14.36 -17.35
C LEU A 228 14.38 14.86 -18.69
N GLU A 229 15.11 15.97 -18.67
CA GLU A 229 15.88 16.42 -19.84
C GLU A 229 16.83 15.29 -20.27
N ALA A 230 17.16 15.22 -21.57
CA ALA A 230 17.90 14.13 -22.20
C ALA A 230 19.30 13.82 -21.59
N THR A 231 19.74 14.59 -20.61
CA THR A 231 20.96 14.41 -19.80
C THR A 231 20.76 13.59 -18.52
N ASP A 232 19.52 13.45 -18.02
CA ASP A 232 19.20 12.69 -16.81
C ASP A 232 18.82 11.24 -17.16
N TRP A 233 19.67 10.57 -17.92
CA TRP A 233 19.59 9.10 -18.03
C TRP A 233 19.80 8.53 -16.64
N VAL A 234 18.70 8.24 -15.95
CA VAL A 234 18.74 7.63 -14.63
C VAL A 234 19.45 6.30 -14.76
N ASP A 235 20.60 6.21 -14.11
CA ASP A 235 21.50 5.09 -14.24
C ASP A 235 20.91 3.83 -13.60
N TYR A 236 20.33 2.97 -14.45
CA TYR A 236 19.87 1.63 -14.08
C TYR A 236 21.00 0.78 -13.45
N SER A 237 22.28 1.19 -13.56
CA SER A 237 23.37 0.51 -12.86
C SER A 237 23.19 0.52 -11.34
N SER A 238 22.54 1.55 -10.78
CA SER A 238 22.27 1.61 -9.33
C SER A 238 21.29 0.52 -8.90
N LEU A 239 20.22 0.29 -9.68
CA LEU A 239 19.33 -0.87 -9.47
C LEU A 239 20.10 -2.18 -9.56
N SER A 240 20.95 -2.32 -10.60
CA SER A 240 21.71 -3.55 -10.81
C SER A 240 22.65 -3.89 -9.65
N ARG A 241 23.26 -2.86 -9.02
CA ARG A 241 24.18 -3.03 -7.90
C ARG A 241 23.44 -3.50 -6.64
N SER A 242 22.38 -2.81 -6.25
CA SER A 242 21.58 -3.18 -5.07
C SER A 242 20.97 -4.58 -5.19
N VAL A 243 20.53 -4.96 -6.39
CA VAL A 243 20.06 -6.31 -6.68
C VAL A 243 21.17 -7.36 -6.58
N SER A 244 22.37 -7.06 -7.10
CA SER A 244 23.51 -7.99 -7.05
C SER A 244 23.99 -8.30 -5.62
N GLU A 245 23.74 -7.38 -4.69
CA GLU A 245 24.10 -7.52 -3.27
C GLU A 245 23.01 -8.29 -2.47
N ALA A 246 21.80 -8.44 -3.01
CA ALA A 246 20.68 -9.09 -2.35
C ALA A 246 20.82 -10.63 -2.33
N SER A 247 21.57 -11.16 -1.37
CA SER A 247 21.91 -12.58 -1.24
C SER A 247 20.74 -13.57 -1.17
N ASN A 248 19.55 -13.14 -0.73
CA ASN A 248 18.36 -13.99 -0.61
C ASN A 248 17.39 -13.88 -1.79
N LEU A 249 17.70 -13.05 -2.78
CA LEU A 249 16.81 -12.81 -3.92
C LEU A 249 16.80 -14.03 -4.86
N GLU A 250 15.66 -14.69 -4.95
CA GLU A 250 15.44 -15.87 -5.80
C GLU A 250 14.78 -15.51 -7.14
N LYS A 251 14.08 -14.36 -7.20
CA LYS A 251 13.32 -13.93 -8.37
C LYS A 251 13.39 -12.41 -8.54
N LEU A 252 13.82 -11.97 -9.72
CA LEU A 252 13.75 -10.58 -10.14
C LEU A 252 12.83 -10.42 -11.35
N VAL A 253 11.88 -9.50 -11.24
CA VAL A 253 11.02 -9.12 -12.37
C VAL A 253 11.17 -7.63 -12.60
N LEU A 254 11.83 -7.26 -13.70
CA LEU A 254 11.91 -5.89 -14.16
C LEU A 254 10.89 -5.69 -15.29
N VAL A 255 9.97 -4.76 -15.09
CA VAL A 255 8.96 -4.38 -16.07
C VAL A 255 9.29 -2.96 -16.51
N ALA A 256 9.73 -2.82 -17.77
CA ALA A 256 9.86 -1.50 -18.37
C ALA A 256 8.46 -0.93 -18.63
N TRP A 257 8.18 0.25 -18.07
CA TRP A 257 6.92 0.95 -18.34
C TRP A 257 7.06 1.70 -19.67
N GLN A 258 6.53 1.13 -20.75
CA GLN A 258 6.31 1.86 -22.00
C GLN A 258 4.93 2.51 -21.91
N GLY A 259 4.86 3.82 -22.09
CA GLY A 259 3.61 4.58 -22.04
C GLY A 259 2.61 4.11 -23.09
N GLU A 260 1.32 4.22 -22.73
CA GLU A 260 0.03 4.01 -23.42
C GLU A 260 -0.16 2.95 -24.54
N ASP A 261 0.88 2.47 -25.22
CA ASP A 261 0.77 1.47 -26.29
C ASP A 261 1.39 0.13 -25.87
N ASP A 262 0.50 -0.84 -25.64
CA ASP A 262 0.66 -2.28 -25.46
C ASP A 262 2.03 -2.90 -25.83
N ASN A 263 2.91 -3.06 -24.83
CA ASN A 263 3.55 -4.34 -24.47
C ASN A 263 4.63 -4.13 -23.40
N PRO A 264 4.49 -4.67 -22.17
CA PRO A 264 5.59 -4.65 -21.21
C PRO A 264 6.75 -5.53 -21.71
N LEU A 265 7.91 -4.93 -21.97
CA LEU A 265 9.16 -5.67 -22.08
C LEU A 265 9.48 -6.25 -20.70
N LEU A 266 9.32 -7.57 -20.60
CA LEU A 266 9.44 -8.32 -19.35
C LEU A 266 10.84 -8.92 -19.30
N TRP A 267 11.70 -8.37 -18.46
CA TRP A 267 12.99 -8.99 -18.14
C TRP A 267 12.79 -9.85 -16.90
N VAL A 268 12.82 -11.18 -17.09
CA VAL A 268 12.85 -12.16 -16.00
C VAL A 268 14.31 -12.58 -15.84
N GLY A 269 14.90 -12.23 -14.71
CA GLY A 269 16.25 -12.61 -14.31
C GLY A 269 16.22 -13.46 -13.05
#